data_AF-A0A8J3MZR4-F1
#
_entry.id   AF-A0A8J3MZR4-F1
#
_cell.length_a   1.000
_cell.length_b   1.000
_cell.length_c   1.000
_cell.angle_alpha   90.00
_cell.angle_beta   90.00
_cell.angle_gamma   90.00
#
_symmetry.space_group_name_H-M   'P 1'
#
loop_
_entity.id
_entity.type
_entity.pdbx_description
1 polymer ?
#
loop_
_entity_poly.entity_id
_entity_poly.type
_entity_poly.pdbx_seq_one_letter_code
_entity_poly.pdbx_strand_id
1 'polypeptide(L)'
;MRLVRLVGSPAHARVLGPLITREILYWLLIGEQGSRLRHLALQGGYTPDIIQAVKRLRQHFDQPLRIEEIARDLGMSVSGFHHHFKTVTALSPLQFQKQLRLQEARRLMLSEDLDATSAAYRVGYQDAAYFNREYKSLFGIPPMRDVQRLRGETLAFSGQ
;
A
#
# COMPACT_ATOMS: atom_id res chain seq x y z
N MET A 1 14.56 -3.60 -16.69
CA MET A 1 13.19 -4.04 -16.33
C MET A 1 12.17 -3.52 -17.34
N ARG A 2 11.44 -4.40 -18.05
CA ARG A 2 10.51 -4.04 -19.15
C ARG A 2 9.29 -3.21 -18.71
N LEU A 3 8.67 -3.55 -17.57
CA LEU A 3 7.54 -2.78 -17.00
C LEU A 3 7.93 -1.34 -16.63
N VAL A 4 9.16 -1.14 -16.15
CA VAL A 4 9.69 0.19 -15.78
C VAL A 4 9.78 1.13 -16.99
N ARG A 5 9.95 0.58 -18.21
CA ARG A 5 9.99 1.39 -19.45
C ARG A 5 8.61 1.86 -19.90
N LEU A 6 7.51 1.30 -19.38
CA LEU A 6 6.15 1.73 -19.70
C LEU A 6 5.67 2.91 -18.84
N VAL A 7 6.42 3.27 -17.80
CA VAL A 7 6.05 4.33 -16.84
C VAL A 7 5.91 5.71 -17.52
N GLY A 8 6.63 5.94 -18.62
CA GLY A 8 6.60 7.21 -19.36
C GLY A 8 5.54 7.32 -20.47
N SER A 9 4.73 6.29 -20.74
CA SER A 9 3.77 6.33 -21.85
C SER A 9 2.44 5.61 -21.54
N PRO A 10 1.37 6.35 -21.21
CA PRO A 10 0.07 5.78 -20.79
C PRO A 10 -0.61 4.93 -21.88
N ALA A 11 -0.39 5.24 -23.16
CA ALA A 11 -0.96 4.51 -24.29
C ALA A 11 -0.29 3.12 -24.45
N HIS A 12 1.04 3.08 -24.43
CA HIS A 12 1.80 1.83 -24.46
C HIS A 12 1.58 1.01 -23.20
N ALA A 13 1.46 1.63 -22.03
CA ALA A 13 1.19 0.93 -20.78
C ALA A 13 -0.14 0.17 -20.80
N ARG A 14 -1.19 0.76 -21.39
CA ARG A 14 -2.51 0.13 -21.53
C ARG A 14 -2.49 -1.14 -22.39
N VAL A 15 -1.72 -1.14 -23.48
CA VAL A 15 -1.67 -2.27 -24.43
C VAL A 15 -0.62 -3.30 -24.02
N LEU A 16 0.60 -2.86 -23.72
CA LEU A 16 1.74 -3.74 -23.46
C LEU A 16 1.83 -4.21 -22.01
N GLY A 17 1.26 -3.47 -21.05
CA GLY A 17 1.30 -3.81 -19.62
C GLY A 17 0.73 -5.21 -19.31
N PRO A 18 -0.48 -5.54 -19.77
CA PRO A 18 -1.05 -6.89 -19.59
C PRO A 18 -0.21 -7.99 -20.26
N LEU A 19 0.33 -7.73 -21.46
CA LEU A 19 1.12 -8.71 -22.21
C LEU A 19 2.47 -9.01 -21.54
N ILE A 20 3.17 -7.97 -21.10
CA ILE A 20 4.45 -8.11 -20.38
C ILE A 20 4.21 -8.77 -19.02
N THR A 21 3.12 -8.45 -18.33
CA THR A 21 2.75 -9.14 -17.08
C THR A 21 2.54 -10.62 -17.31
N ARG A 22 1.80 -10.99 -18.37
CA ARG A 22 1.52 -12.39 -18.72
C ARG A 22 2.81 -13.15 -19.10
N GLU A 23 3.71 -12.51 -19.83
CA GLU A 23 5.04 -13.04 -20.14
C GLU A 23 5.85 -13.32 -18.87
N ILE A 24 5.96 -12.34 -17.96
CA ILE A 24 6.69 -12.50 -16.70
C ILE A 24 6.08 -13.62 -15.85
N LEU A 25 4.76 -13.68 -15.75
CA LEU A 25 4.05 -14.73 -15.03
C LEU A 25 4.31 -16.11 -15.65
N TYR A 26 4.28 -16.23 -16.98
CA TYR A 26 4.60 -17.48 -17.68
C TYR A 26 6.00 -17.98 -17.34
N TRP A 27 7.02 -17.12 -17.40
CA TRP A 27 8.40 -17.49 -17.07
C TRP A 27 8.57 -17.85 -15.59
N LEU A 28 7.87 -17.16 -14.69
CA LEU A 28 7.86 -17.50 -13.26
C LEU A 28 7.18 -18.85 -12.97
N LEU A 29 6.14 -19.22 -13.73
CA LEU A 29 5.41 -20.47 -13.58
C LEU A 29 6.13 -21.69 -14.18
N ILE A 30 7.01 -21.45 -15.15
CA ILE A 30 7.83 -22.48 -15.82
C ILE A 30 9.21 -22.64 -15.19
N GLY A 31 9.73 -21.59 -14.55
CA GLY A 31 10.98 -21.68 -13.79
C GLY A 31 10.89 -22.67 -12.61
N GLU A 32 12.03 -22.98 -11.99
CA GLU A 32 12.14 -23.98 -10.92
C GLU A 32 11.17 -23.77 -9.75
N GLN A 33 10.79 -22.52 -9.48
CA GLN A 33 9.87 -22.15 -8.39
C GLN A 33 8.38 -22.18 -8.80
N GLY A 34 8.08 -22.53 -10.05
CA GLY A 34 6.73 -22.47 -10.62
C GLY A 34 5.73 -23.43 -9.99
N SER A 35 6.18 -24.56 -9.43
CA SER A 35 5.35 -25.48 -8.66
C SER A 35 4.91 -24.87 -7.33
N ARG A 36 5.81 -24.17 -6.61
CA ARG A 36 5.50 -23.44 -5.37
C ARG A 36 4.54 -22.27 -5.64
N LEU A 37 4.76 -21.52 -6.72
CA LEU A 37 3.86 -20.44 -7.13
C LEU A 37 2.45 -20.95 -7.47
N ARG A 38 2.34 -22.06 -8.21
CA ARG A 38 1.05 -22.72 -8.47
C ARG A 38 0.40 -23.22 -7.20
N HIS A 39 1.16 -23.84 -6.31
CA HIS A 39 0.65 -24.32 -5.03
C HIS A 39 0.13 -23.18 -4.15
N LEU A 40 0.84 -22.04 -4.08
CA LEU A 40 0.37 -20.84 -3.39
C LEU A 40 -0.89 -20.24 -4.04
N ALA A 41 -0.96 -20.22 -5.37
CA ALA A 41 -2.13 -19.73 -6.09
C ALA A 41 -3.36 -20.65 -5.92
N LEU A 42 -3.14 -21.97 -5.87
CA LEU A 42 -4.19 -22.98 -5.71
C LEU A 42 -4.63 -23.18 -4.26
N GLN A 43 -3.73 -22.98 -3.28
CA GLN A 43 -4.07 -22.98 -1.86
C GLN A 43 -4.64 -21.64 -1.37
N GLY A 44 -4.53 -20.60 -2.19
CA GLY A 44 -5.02 -19.25 -1.91
C GLY A 44 -6.53 -19.10 -2.03
N GLY A 45 -7.33 -19.99 -1.42
CA GLY A 45 -8.79 -19.98 -1.47
C GLY A 45 -9.45 -18.65 -1.06
N TYR A 46 -8.68 -17.74 -0.45
CA TYR A 46 -9.10 -16.39 -0.07
C TYR A 46 -8.21 -15.27 -0.65
N THR A 47 -7.25 -15.57 -1.52
CA THR A 47 -6.40 -14.54 -2.14
C THR A 47 -7.21 -13.51 -2.93
N PRO A 48 -8.23 -13.88 -3.74
CA PRO A 48 -9.12 -12.91 -4.37
C PRO A 48 -9.86 -12.02 -3.36
N ASP A 49 -10.35 -12.61 -2.25
CA ASP A 49 -11.07 -11.90 -1.20
C ASP A 49 -10.18 -10.92 -0.44
N ILE A 50 -8.93 -11.32 -0.13
CA ILE A 50 -7.96 -10.42 0.48
C ILE A 50 -7.53 -9.31 -0.49
N ILE A 51 -7.43 -9.57 -1.79
CA ILE A 51 -7.20 -8.51 -2.79
C ILE A 51 -8.36 -7.50 -2.75
N GLN A 52 -9.60 -7.97 -2.65
CA GLN A 52 -10.76 -7.10 -2.53
C GLN A 52 -10.76 -6.31 -1.21
N ALA A 53 -10.38 -6.93 -0.09
CA ALA A 53 -10.19 -6.22 1.18
C ALA A 53 -9.12 -5.13 1.06
N VAL A 54 -7.95 -5.44 0.50
CA VAL A 54 -6.86 -4.47 0.28
C VAL A 54 -7.32 -3.31 -0.58
N LYS A 55 -8.10 -3.57 -1.65
CA LYS A 55 -8.68 -2.53 -2.50
C LYS A 55 -9.60 -1.62 -1.70
N ARG A 56 -10.51 -2.19 -0.89
CA ARG A 56 -11.41 -1.42 -0.02
C ARG A 56 -10.64 -0.57 0.99
N LEU A 57 -9.63 -1.14 1.65
CA LEU A 57 -8.77 -0.40 2.58
C LEU A 57 -8.04 0.75 1.90
N ARG A 58 -7.60 0.59 0.65
CA ARG A 58 -6.97 1.68 -0.12
C ARG A 58 -7.93 2.78 -0.57
N GLN A 59 -9.21 2.46 -0.75
CA GLN A 59 -10.23 3.45 -1.14
C GLN A 59 -10.77 4.24 0.05
N HIS A 60 -10.78 3.64 1.24
CA HIS A 60 -11.37 4.21 2.46
C HIS A 60 -10.39 4.19 3.63
N PHE A 61 -9.10 4.43 3.35
CA PHE A 61 -8.06 4.36 4.40
C PHE A 61 -8.28 5.43 5.47
N ASP A 62 -8.89 6.57 5.13
CA ASP A 62 -9.20 7.72 5.98
C ASP A 62 -10.38 7.49 6.94
N GLN A 63 -11.17 6.43 6.73
CA GLN A 63 -12.34 6.10 7.54
C GLN A 63 -12.01 5.10 8.66
N PRO A 64 -12.77 5.06 9.77
CA PRO A 64 -12.59 4.02 10.78
C PRO A 64 -12.74 2.61 10.20
N LEU A 65 -11.78 1.72 10.47
CA LEU A 65 -11.80 0.34 9.98
C LEU A 65 -12.77 -0.51 10.80
N ARG A 66 -13.79 -1.05 10.14
CA ARG A 66 -14.75 -2.00 10.73
C ARG A 66 -14.43 -3.41 10.26
N ILE A 67 -13.58 -4.10 11.02
CA ILE A 67 -13.04 -5.41 10.64
C ILE A 67 -14.14 -6.46 10.54
N GLU A 68 -15.12 -6.39 11.43
CA GLU A 68 -16.27 -7.30 11.51
C GLU A 68 -17.12 -7.23 10.24
N GLU A 69 -17.30 -6.04 9.68
CA GLU A 69 -18.05 -5.83 8.45
C GLU A 69 -17.29 -6.41 7.26
N ILE A 70 -15.98 -6.15 7.15
CA ILE A 70 -15.16 -6.68 6.06
C ILE A 70 -15.11 -8.21 6.12
N ALA A 71 -14.93 -8.78 7.31
CA ALA A 71 -14.92 -10.23 7.49
C ALA A 71 -16.27 -10.85 7.10
N ARG A 72 -17.39 -10.24 7.53
CA ARG A 72 -18.74 -10.69 7.17
C ARG A 72 -19.00 -10.62 5.67
N ASP A 73 -18.63 -9.52 5.02
CA ASP A 73 -18.82 -9.32 3.58
C ASP A 73 -18.05 -10.35 2.74
N LEU A 74 -16.94 -10.86 3.28
CA LEU A 74 -16.10 -11.89 2.64
C LEU A 74 -16.45 -13.32 3.11
N GLY A 75 -17.50 -13.50 3.93
CA GLY A 75 -17.89 -14.81 4.44
C GLY A 75 -16.87 -15.45 5.40
N MET A 76 -16.03 -14.65 6.05
CA MET A 76 -14.97 -15.09 6.96
C MET A 76 -15.33 -14.79 8.42
N SER A 77 -14.82 -15.61 9.33
CA SER A 77 -14.70 -15.18 10.73
C SER A 77 -13.66 -14.07 10.85
N VAL A 78 -13.78 -13.22 11.87
CA VAL A 78 -12.82 -12.12 12.13
C VAL A 78 -11.38 -12.65 12.29
N SER A 79 -11.22 -13.74 13.05
CA SER A 79 -9.91 -14.39 13.23
C SER A 79 -9.35 -14.95 11.92
N GLY A 80 -10.22 -15.58 11.11
CA GLY A 80 -9.87 -16.07 9.78
C GLY A 80 -9.41 -14.93 8.86
N PHE A 81 -10.14 -13.82 8.83
CA PHE A 81 -9.77 -12.64 8.07
C PHE A 81 -8.42 -12.07 8.50
N HIS A 82 -8.20 -11.88 9.81
CA HIS A 82 -6.93 -11.40 10.33
C HIS A 82 -5.75 -12.28 9.91
N HIS A 83 -5.91 -13.60 10.04
CA HIS A 83 -4.88 -14.57 9.67
C HIS A 83 -4.56 -14.48 8.17
N HIS A 84 -5.57 -14.59 7.31
CA HIS A 84 -5.38 -14.57 5.86
C HIS A 84 -4.83 -13.22 5.38
N PHE A 85 -5.35 -12.12 5.90
CA PHE A 85 -4.87 -10.78 5.57
C PHE A 85 -3.39 -10.62 5.94
N LYS A 86 -2.98 -11.08 7.13
CA LYS A 86 -1.57 -11.03 7.55
C LYS A 86 -0.69 -11.98 6.74
N THR A 87 -1.17 -13.18 6.40
CA THR A 87 -0.43 -14.12 5.54
C THR A 87 -0.16 -13.54 4.16
N VAL A 88 -1.12 -12.80 3.59
CA VAL A 88 -0.98 -12.19 2.26
C VAL A 88 -0.23 -10.86 2.27
N THR A 89 -0.44 -10.01 3.29
CA THR A 89 0.11 -8.64 3.33
C THR A 89 1.29 -8.46 4.27
N ALA A 90 1.67 -9.49 5.03
CA ALA A 90 2.60 -9.47 6.16
C ALA A 90 2.17 -8.56 7.35
N LEU A 91 1.05 -7.84 7.24
CA LEU A 91 0.59 -6.86 8.22
C LEU A 91 -0.82 -7.20 8.70
N SER A 92 -1.16 -6.80 9.93
CA SER A 92 -2.58 -6.81 10.32
C SER A 92 -3.36 -5.74 9.52
N PRO A 93 -4.68 -5.90 9.35
CA PRO A 93 -5.51 -4.89 8.67
C PRO A 93 -5.34 -3.47 9.23
N LEU A 94 -5.27 -3.32 10.56
CA LEU A 94 -5.05 -2.04 11.23
C LEU A 94 -3.65 -1.47 10.96
N GLN A 95 -2.62 -2.31 11.01
CA GLN A 95 -1.25 -1.88 10.68
C GLN A 95 -1.14 -1.44 9.22
N PHE A 96 -1.81 -2.14 8.32
CA PHE A 96 -1.86 -1.80 6.91
C PHE A 96 -2.55 -0.45 6.67
N GLN A 97 -3.72 -0.23 7.28
CA GLN A 97 -4.42 1.06 7.20
C GLN A 97 -3.57 2.20 7.76
N LYS A 98 -2.96 2.01 8.94
CA LYS A 98 -2.06 2.99 9.54
C LYS A 98 -0.92 3.35 8.59
N GLN A 99 -0.28 2.35 7.98
CA GLN A 99 0.80 2.60 7.03
C GLN A 99 0.32 3.38 5.80
N LEU A 100 -0.86 3.06 5.26
CA LEU A 100 -1.47 3.83 4.17
C LEU A 100 -1.70 5.29 4.56
N ARG A 101 -2.31 5.55 5.73
CA ARG A 101 -2.57 6.92 6.21
C ARG A 101 -1.29 7.72 6.36
N LEU A 102 -0.27 7.13 6.98
CA LEU A 102 1.01 7.81 7.23
C LEU A 102 1.78 8.08 5.92
N GLN A 103 1.74 7.15 4.96
CA GLN A 103 2.33 7.36 3.64
C GLN A 103 1.59 8.44 2.86
N GLU A 104 0.26 8.46 2.90
CA GLU A 104 -0.52 9.49 2.22
C GLU A 104 -0.33 10.86 2.84
N ALA A 105 -0.25 10.95 4.18
CA ALA A 105 0.08 12.21 4.85
C ALA A 105 1.44 12.75 4.40
N ARG A 106 2.45 11.87 4.28
CA ARG A 106 3.76 12.23 3.74
C ARG A 106 3.67 12.76 2.31
N ARG A 107 2.89 12.09 1.45
CA ARG A 107 2.63 12.55 0.07
C ARG A 107 1.98 13.92 0.04
N LEU A 108 0.94 14.13 0.85
CA LEU A 108 0.22 15.40 0.98
C LEU A 108 1.15 16.54 1.41
N MET A 109 1.96 16.33 2.45
CA MET A 109 2.92 17.36 2.89
C MET A 109 4.01 17.64 1.85
N LEU A 110 4.41 16.67 1.04
CA LEU A 110 5.42 16.86 -0.01
C LEU A 110 4.88 17.57 -1.25
N SER A 111 3.67 17.21 -1.69
CA SER A 111 3.12 17.63 -2.99
C SER A 111 2.16 18.80 -2.91
N GLU A 112 1.51 19.03 -1.77
CA GLU A 112 0.49 20.07 -1.57
C GLU A 112 0.91 21.11 -0.52
N ASP A 113 2.18 21.08 -0.06
CA ASP A 113 2.71 22.01 0.96
C ASP A 113 1.92 22.06 2.29
N LEU A 114 1.15 21.00 2.58
CA LEU A 114 0.36 20.91 3.81
C LEU A 114 1.24 20.80 5.05
N ASP A 115 0.80 21.44 6.14
CA ASP A 115 1.37 21.21 7.46
C ASP A 115 0.97 19.82 8.01
N ALA A 116 1.70 19.34 9.01
CA ALA A 116 1.49 18.02 9.61
C ALA A 116 0.12 17.83 10.26
N THR A 117 -0.45 18.89 10.83
CA THR A 117 -1.76 18.85 11.50
C THR A 117 -2.87 18.72 10.45
N SER A 118 -2.84 19.56 9.42
CA SER A 118 -3.78 19.51 8.30
C SER A 118 -3.70 18.17 7.55
N ALA A 119 -2.49 17.66 7.32
CA ALA A 119 -2.30 16.34 6.71
C ALA A 119 -2.87 15.21 7.58
N ALA A 120 -2.65 15.25 8.91
CA ALA A 120 -3.16 14.26 9.85
C ALA A 120 -4.69 14.14 9.79
N TYR A 121 -5.40 15.28 9.85
CA TYR A 121 -6.85 15.31 9.77
C TYR A 121 -7.35 14.79 8.42
N ARG A 122 -6.68 15.14 7.32
CA ARG A 122 -7.06 14.71 5.97
C ARG A 122 -6.92 13.21 5.75
N VAL A 123 -6.02 12.54 6.47
CA VAL A 123 -5.87 11.07 6.44
C VAL A 123 -6.62 10.35 7.57
N GLY A 124 -7.52 11.05 8.27
CA GLY A 124 -8.46 10.45 9.22
C GLY A 124 -7.96 10.29 10.65
N TYR A 125 -6.91 11.01 11.06
CA TYR A 125 -6.55 11.14 12.48
C TYR A 125 -7.40 12.24 13.13
N GLN A 126 -7.81 12.01 14.38
CA GLN A 126 -8.54 13.02 15.18
C GLN A 126 -7.61 13.79 16.12
N ASP A 127 -6.40 13.29 16.35
CA ASP A 127 -5.40 13.88 17.23
C ASP A 127 -4.05 13.98 16.49
N ALA A 128 -3.62 15.22 16.25
CA ALA A 128 -2.34 15.53 15.61
C ALA A 128 -1.13 15.10 16.45
N ALA A 129 -1.23 15.11 17.79
CA ALA A 129 -0.15 14.64 18.66
C ALA A 129 0.01 13.12 18.56
N TYR A 130 -1.10 12.37 18.51
CA TYR A 130 -1.06 10.93 18.24
C TYR A 130 -0.48 10.62 16.86
N PHE A 131 -0.93 11.32 15.81
CA PHE A 131 -0.36 11.21 14.47
C PHE A 131 1.16 11.42 14.46
N ASN A 132 1.66 12.48 15.09
CA ASN A 132 3.09 12.78 15.14
C ASN A 132 3.91 11.64 15.77
N ARG A 133 3.41 11.04 16.85
CA ARG A 133 4.05 9.88 17.49
C ARG A 133 4.07 8.67 16.57
N GLU A 134 2.94 8.37 15.92
CA GLU A 134 2.82 7.25 15.00
C GLU A 134 3.71 7.43 13.75
N TYR A 135 3.74 8.64 13.20
CA TYR A 135 4.60 9.01 12.07
C TYR A 135 6.07 8.81 12.42
N LYS A 136 6.52 9.39 13.55
CA LYS A 136 7.91 9.24 14.01
C LYS A 136 8.26 7.77 14.26
N SER A 137 7.33 6.97 14.79
CA SER A 137 7.54 5.54 14.99
C SER A 137 7.73 4.79 13.67
N LEU A 138 7.06 5.18 12.59
CA LEU A 138 7.17 4.51 11.29
C LEU A 138 8.38 4.99 10.47
N PHE A 139 8.61 6.31 10.43
CA PHE A 139 9.63 6.93 9.56
C PHE A 139 10.92 7.30 10.30
N GLY A 140 10.99 7.12 11.62
CA GLY A 140 12.14 7.43 12.46
C GLY A 140 12.30 8.91 12.83
N ILE A 141 11.65 9.82 12.11
CA ILE A 141 11.76 11.27 12.31
C ILE A 141 10.40 11.98 12.23
N PRO A 142 10.25 13.17 12.85
CA PRO A 142 8.99 13.92 12.84
C PRO A 142 8.58 14.38 11.42
N PRO A 143 7.27 14.54 11.14
CA PRO A 143 6.73 14.87 9.82
C PRO A 143 7.42 16.03 9.10
N MET A 144 7.47 17.21 9.71
CA MET A 144 8.00 18.41 9.05
C MET A 144 9.51 18.30 8.77
N ARG A 145 10.27 17.70 9.68
CA ARG A 145 11.72 17.47 9.48
C ARG A 145 11.96 16.49 8.34
N ASP A 146 11.12 15.47 8.24
CA ASP A 146 11.21 14.47 7.19
C ASP A 146 10.90 15.06 5.81
N VAL A 147 9.84 15.86 5.70
CA VAL A 147 9.47 16.56 4.46
C VAL A 147 10.57 17.54 4.03
N GLN A 148 11.12 18.31 4.96
CA GLN A 148 12.24 19.22 4.66
C GLN A 148 13.47 18.47 4.12
N ARG A 149 13.82 17.33 4.75
CA ARG A 149 14.91 16.47 4.28
C ARG A 149 14.67 15.97 2.86
N LEU A 150 13.47 15.44 2.59
CA LEU A 150 13.11 14.90 1.27
C LEU A 150 13.07 15.96 0.16
N ARG A 151 12.65 17.19 0.47
CA ARG A 151 12.71 18.31 -0.48
C ARG A 151 14.16 18.68 -0.81
N GLY A 152 15.04 18.69 0.20
CA GLY A 152 16.47 18.89 0.00
C GLY A 152 17.10 17.82 -0.91
N GLU A 153 16.73 16.55 -0.72
CA GLU A 153 17.19 15.43 -1.57
C GLU A 153 16.69 15.55 -3.02
N THR A 154 15.44 15.97 -3.22
CA THR A 154 14.85 16.13 -4.56
C THR A 154 15.51 17.27 -5.36
N LEU A 155 15.85 18.38 -4.69
CA LEU A 155 16.57 19.50 -5.30
C LEU A 155 18.00 19.11 -5.68
N ALA A 156 18.68 18.28 -4.87
CA ALA A 156 20.02 17.77 -5.16
C ALA A 156 20.05 16.82 -6.38
N PHE A 157 18.97 16.09 -6.63
CA PHE A 157 18.83 15.19 -7.78
C PHE A 157 18.45 15.90 -9.08
N SER A 158 17.82 17.08 -9.00
CA SER A 158 17.37 17.85 -10.18
C SER A 158 18.45 18.80 -10.72
N GLY A 159 19.58 18.93 -10.02
CA GLY A 159 20.73 19.77 -10.40
C GLY A 159 21.89 19.01 -11.06
N GLN A 160 21.66 17.80 -11.57
CA GLN A 160 22.64 16.98 -12.32
C GLN A 160 22.11 16.63 -13.71
#